data_AF-A0A3S0W7C3-F1
#
_entry.id   AF-A0A3S0W7C3-F1
#
_cell.length_a   1.000
_cell.length_b   1.000
_cell.length_c   1.000
_cell.angle_alpha   90.00
_cell.angle_beta   90.00
_cell.angle_gamma   90.00
#
_symmetry.space_group_name_H-M   'P 1'
#
loop_
_entity.id
_entity.type
_entity.pdbx_description
1 polymer ?
#
loop_
_entity_poly.entity_id
_entity_poly.type
_entity_poly.pdbx_seq_one_letter_code
_entity_poly.pdbx_strand_id
1 'polypeptide(L)'
;MMPQDRISRLAQQIGDRLQNASQAPEDIQKGVQQVVRGAFDRLELVSREDFDILMDVLQRTRSRVEALERQVASLEAAVEASMANTTTPLEAEVPPTPEHTDATTPSQPKKPNTTEE
;
A
#
# COMPACT_ATOMS: atom_id res chain seq x y z
N MET A 1 -16.73 -13.64 -8.97
CA MET A 1 -18.08 -13.93 -9.49
C MET A 1 -18.97 -12.75 -9.08
N MET A 2 -19.47 -11.99 -10.04
CA MET A 2 -19.78 -10.56 -9.87
C MET A 2 -21.04 -10.30 -9.01
N PRO A 3 -21.04 -9.25 -8.17
CA PRO A 3 -22.24 -8.73 -7.49
C PRO A 3 -23.37 -8.34 -8.47
N GLN A 4 -22.99 -7.97 -9.70
CA GLN A 4 -23.88 -7.52 -10.77
C GLN A 4 -24.94 -8.57 -11.15
N ASP A 5 -24.58 -9.86 -11.07
CA ASP A 5 -25.48 -10.96 -11.40
C ASP A 5 -26.60 -11.13 -10.37
N ARG A 6 -26.32 -10.81 -9.10
CA ARG A 6 -27.30 -10.92 -8.01
C ARG A 6 -28.30 -9.77 -8.07
N ILE A 7 -27.83 -8.56 -8.37
CA ILE A 7 -28.70 -7.38 -8.55
C ILE A 7 -29.58 -7.56 -9.79
N SER A 8 -29.04 -8.07 -10.91
CA SER A 8 -29.85 -8.32 -12.11
C SER A 8 -30.96 -9.34 -11.87
N ARG A 9 -30.69 -10.44 -11.15
CA ARG A 9 -31.72 -11.42 -10.80
C ARG A 9 -32.80 -10.83 -9.89
N LEU A 10 -32.41 -10.01 -8.93
CA LEU A 10 -33.34 -9.32 -8.05
C LEU A 10 -34.21 -8.31 -8.83
N ALA A 11 -33.60 -7.53 -9.72
CA ALA A 11 -34.31 -6.60 -10.59
C ALA A 11 -35.30 -7.32 -11.50
N GLN A 12 -34.92 -8.46 -12.08
CA GLN A 12 -35.80 -9.31 -12.89
C GLN A 12 -36.98 -9.81 -12.06
N GLN A 13 -36.72 -10.37 -10.87
CA GLN A 13 -37.76 -10.89 -9.98
C GLN A 13 -38.72 -9.80 -9.48
N ILE A 14 -38.21 -8.61 -9.18
CA ILE A 14 -39.03 -7.46 -8.79
C ILE A 14 -39.86 -6.99 -9.99
N GLY A 15 -39.27 -6.91 -11.18
CA GLY A 15 -39.95 -6.55 -12.43
C GLY A 15 -41.12 -7.50 -12.70
N ASP A 16 -40.90 -8.81 -12.62
CA ASP A 16 -41.95 -9.82 -12.83
C ASP A 16 -43.07 -9.70 -11.78
N ARG A 17 -42.72 -9.51 -10.50
CA ARG A 17 -43.70 -9.34 -9.42
C ARG A 17 -44.50 -8.05 -9.56
N LEU A 18 -43.86 -6.95 -9.98
CA LEU A 18 -44.49 -5.67 -10.20
C LEU A 18 -45.40 -5.70 -11.43
N GLN A 19 -44.99 -6.33 -12.52
CA GLN A 19 -45.80 -6.51 -13.73
C GLN A 19 -47.11 -7.27 -13.42
N ASN A 20 -47.01 -8.31 -12.58
CA ASN A 20 -48.17 -9.06 -12.10
C ASN A 20 -49.06 -8.22 -11.17
N ALA A 21 -48.47 -7.36 -10.33
CA ALA A 21 -49.21 -6.43 -9.47
C ALA A 21 -49.87 -5.30 -10.25
N SER A 22 -49.30 -4.86 -11.38
CA SER A 22 -49.90 -3.88 -12.29
C SER A 22 -51.13 -4.39 -13.03
N GLN A 23 -51.39 -5.70 -13.01
CA GLN A 23 -52.65 -6.28 -13.48
C GLN A 23 -53.72 -6.39 -12.38
N ALA A 24 -53.38 -6.04 -11.13
CA ALA A 24 -54.31 -6.01 -10.01
C ALA A 24 -55.14 -4.71 -9.99
N PRO A 25 -56.28 -4.67 -9.29
CA PRO A 25 -57.09 -3.46 -9.13
C PRO A 25 -56.29 -2.25 -8.62
N GLU A 26 -56.68 -1.03 -9.05
CA GLU A 26 -55.97 0.23 -8.74
C GLU A 26 -55.66 0.42 -7.24
N ASP A 27 -56.56 -0.02 -6.35
CA ASP A 27 -56.38 0.12 -4.91
C ASP A 27 -55.20 -0.73 -4.38
N ILE A 28 -55.00 -1.92 -4.97
CA ILE A 28 -53.85 -2.77 -4.65
C ILE A 28 -52.57 -2.16 -5.21
N GLN A 29 -52.61 -1.57 -6.41
CA GLN A 29 -51.46 -0.91 -7.01
C GLN A 29 -50.95 0.25 -6.14
N LYS A 30 -51.86 1.08 -5.63
CA LYS A 30 -51.51 2.20 -4.72
C LYS A 30 -50.87 1.71 -3.43
N GLY A 31 -51.40 0.63 -2.84
CA GLY A 31 -50.82 0.00 -1.64
C GLY A 31 -49.41 -0.55 -1.89
N VAL A 32 -49.21 -1.26 -3.01
CA VAL A 32 -47.91 -1.79 -3.41
C VAL A 32 -46.90 -0.65 -3.63
N GLN A 33 -47.30 0.43 -4.30
CA GLN A 33 -46.43 1.58 -4.55
C GLN A 33 -45.99 2.27 -3.25
N GLN A 34 -46.89 2.41 -2.26
CA GLN A 34 -46.52 2.96 -0.95
C GLN A 34 -45.55 2.06 -0.18
N VAL A 35 -45.76 0.74 -0.22
CA VAL A 35 -44.84 -0.22 0.41
C VAL A 35 -43.47 -0.19 -0.25
N VAL A 36 -43.40 -0.13 -1.58
CA VAL A 36 -42.14 -0.02 -2.33
C VAL A 36 -41.41 1.28 -2.01
N ARG A 37 -42.13 2.40 -1.97
CA ARG A 37 -41.54 3.70 -1.61
C ARG A 37 -41.01 3.70 -0.18
N GLY A 38 -41.80 3.21 0.78
CA GLY A 38 -41.35 3.04 2.16
C GLY A 38 -40.23 2.01 2.34
N ALA A 39 -40.11 1.03 1.44
CA ALA A 39 -38.97 0.12 1.41
C ALA A 39 -37.70 0.82 0.89
N PHE A 40 -37.79 1.64 -0.16
CA PHE A 40 -36.66 2.44 -0.63
C PHE A 40 -36.16 3.44 0.42
N ASP A 41 -37.06 4.05 1.19
CA ASP A 41 -36.68 4.95 2.29
C ASP A 41 -35.97 4.22 3.44
N ARG A 42 -36.19 2.90 3.59
CA ARG A 42 -35.50 2.05 4.57
C ARG A 42 -34.17 1.48 4.06
N LEU A 43 -33.90 1.60 2.77
CA LEU A 43 -32.62 1.21 2.18
C LEU A 43 -31.66 2.41 2.25
N GLU A 44 -30.41 2.18 2.61
CA GLU A 44 -29.36 3.20 2.54
C GLU A 44 -28.93 3.39 1.08
N LEU A 45 -29.80 4.01 0.28
CA LEU A 45 -29.55 4.27 -1.11
C LEU A 45 -28.55 5.42 -1.24
N VAL A 46 -27.42 5.14 -1.87
CA VAL A 46 -26.47 6.16 -2.33
C VAL A 46 -26.77 6.44 -3.79
N SER A 47 -26.85 7.72 -4.16
CA SER A 47 -27.06 8.06 -5.57
C SER A 47 -25.86 7.61 -6.39
N ARG A 48 -26.09 7.36 -7.69
CA ARG A 48 -24.99 6.96 -8.58
C ARG A 48 -23.92 8.06 -8.66
N GLU A 49 -24.36 9.31 -8.64
CA GLU A 49 -23.48 10.49 -8.66
C GLU A 49 -22.59 10.56 -7.42
N ASP A 50 -23.15 10.37 -6.22
CA ASP A 50 -22.38 10.37 -4.97
C ASP A 50 -21.36 9.23 -4.93
N PHE A 51 -21.75 8.04 -5.42
CA PHE A 51 -20.84 6.91 -5.52
C PHE A 51 -19.65 7.22 -6.44
N ASP A 52 -19.92 7.81 -7.60
CA ASP A 52 -18.88 8.16 -8.57
C ASP A 52 -17.94 9.26 -7.98
N ILE A 53 -18.47 10.22 -7.22
CA ILE A 53 -17.68 11.21 -6.49
C ILE A 53 -16.76 10.55 -5.45
N LEU A 54 -17.29 9.64 -4.64
CA LEU A 54 -16.49 8.94 -3.63
C LEU A 54 -15.39 8.09 -4.28
N MET A 55 -15.67 7.50 -5.44
CA MET A 55 -14.68 6.76 -6.22
C MET A 55 -13.54 7.67 -6.70
N ASP A 56 -13.84 8.86 -7.21
CA ASP A 56 -12.83 9.84 -7.63
C ASP A 56 -11.99 10.33 -6.44
N VAL A 57 -12.62 10.63 -5.30
CA VAL A 57 -11.91 10.98 -4.06
C VAL A 57 -10.97 9.85 -3.62
N LEU A 58 -11.42 8.60 -3.69
CA LEU A 58 -10.61 7.43 -3.34
C LEU A 58 -9.39 7.30 -4.27
N GLN A 59 -9.59 7.47 -5.58
CA GLN A 59 -8.51 7.43 -6.57
C GLN A 59 -7.46 8.52 -6.31
N ARG A 60 -7.90 9.76 -6.08
CA ARG A 60 -7.01 10.88 -5.76
C ARG A 60 -6.23 10.63 -4.47
N THR A 61 -6.91 10.09 -3.44
CA THR A 61 -6.28 9.77 -2.16
C THR A 61 -5.20 8.71 -2.35
N ARG A 62 -5.50 7.64 -3.10
CA ARG A 62 -4.52 6.60 -3.41
C ARG A 62 -3.31 7.16 -4.14
N SER A 63 -3.52 7.98 -5.18
CA SER A 63 -2.42 8.62 -5.90
C SER A 63 -1.56 9.49 -4.99
N ARG A 64 -2.17 10.25 -4.08
CA ARG A 64 -1.46 11.08 -3.10
C ARG A 64 -0.66 10.24 -2.11
N VAL A 65 -1.21 9.13 -1.62
CA VAL A 65 -0.52 8.20 -0.72
C VAL A 65 0.73 7.63 -1.42
N GLU A 66 0.58 7.11 -2.64
CA GLU A 66 1.71 6.58 -3.41
C GLU A 66 2.78 7.65 -3.68
N ALA A 67 2.40 8.91 -3.89
CA ALA A 67 3.36 10.01 -4.06
C ALA A 67 4.11 10.35 -2.76
N LEU A 68 3.43 10.30 -1.62
CA LEU A 68 4.04 10.53 -0.31
C LEU A 68 4.97 9.38 0.08
N GLU A 69 4.56 8.13 -0.14
CA GLU A 69 5.41 6.95 0.08
C GLU A 69 6.73 7.05 -0.66
N ARG A 70 6.71 7.49 -1.93
CA ARG A 70 7.93 7.73 -2.72
C ARG A 70 8.80 8.85 -2.15
N GLN A 71 8.20 9.93 -1.69
CA GLN A 71 8.93 11.04 -1.07
C GLN A 71 9.59 10.62 0.23
N VAL A 72 8.88 9.87 1.07
CA VAL A 72 9.41 9.34 2.33
C VAL A 72 10.58 8.40 2.05
N ALA A 73 10.45 7.45 1.13
CA ALA A 73 11.54 6.54 0.76
C ALA A 73 12.78 7.30 0.24
N SER A 74 12.58 8.36 -0.56
CA SER A 74 13.68 9.21 -1.03
C SER A 74 14.38 9.95 0.12
N LEU A 75 13.62 10.44 1.10
CA LEU A 75 14.17 11.15 2.26
C LEU A 75 14.90 10.18 3.19
N GLU A 76 14.34 9.01 3.45
CA GLU A 76 14.98 7.94 4.23
C GLU A 76 16.33 7.56 3.62
N ALA A 77 16.39 7.32 2.30
CA ALA A 77 17.63 7.02 1.60
C ALA A 77 18.66 8.18 1.67
N ALA A 78 18.20 9.43 1.57
CA ALA A 78 19.09 10.59 1.68
C ALA A 78 19.67 10.74 3.10
N VAL A 79 18.87 10.47 4.14
CA VAL A 79 19.32 10.48 5.53
C VAL A 79 20.33 9.36 5.78
N GLU A 80 20.07 8.14 5.30
CA GLU A 80 21.02 7.02 5.38
C GLU A 80 22.36 7.35 4.71
N ALA A 81 22.31 7.92 3.49
CA ALA A 81 23.50 8.35 2.77
C ALA A 81 24.27 9.44 3.53
N SER A 82 23.57 10.40 4.16
CA SER A 82 24.20 11.43 4.98
C SER A 82 24.84 10.85 6.24
N MET A 83 24.20 9.85 6.88
CA MET A 83 24.74 9.21 8.09
C MET A 83 25.97 8.35 7.79
N ALA A 84 25.98 7.64 6.66
CA ALA A 84 27.14 6.86 6.20
C ALA A 84 28.37 7.73 5.93
N ASN A 85 28.18 8.98 5.50
CA ASN A 85 29.29 9.92 5.27
C ASN A 85 29.93 10.45 6.57
N THR A 86 29.27 10.31 7.72
CA THR A 86 29.79 10.75 9.04
C THR A 86 30.56 9.68 9.81
N THR A 87 30.55 8.42 9.35
CA THR A 87 31.18 7.28 10.03
C THR A 87 32.37 6.69 9.27
N THR A 88 33.14 7.52 8.55
CA THR A 88 34.51 7.14 8.15
C THR A 88 35.53 7.73 9.13
N PRO A 89 35.88 7.04 10.24
CA PRO A 89 37.18 7.19 10.86
C PRO A 89 38.17 6.33 10.06
N LEU A 90 38.86 6.93 9.09
CA LEU A 90 40.15 6.42 8.64
C LEU A 90 41.24 7.30 9.25
N GLU A 91 41.64 6.92 10.45
CA GLU A 91 43.01 7.10 10.89
C GLU A 91 43.90 6.27 9.97
N ALA A 92 44.42 6.89 8.90
CA ALA A 92 45.58 6.41 8.15
C ALA A 92 46.17 7.51 7.25
N GLU A 93 46.36 8.73 7.74
CA GLU A 93 47.22 9.68 7.02
C GLU A 93 47.93 10.67 7.95
N VAL A 94 48.99 10.21 8.65
CA VAL A 94 50.27 10.91 8.90
C VAL A 94 51.30 9.84 9.30
N PRO A 95 52.59 9.80 8.85
CA PRO A 95 53.27 10.34 7.65
C PRO A 95 54.16 9.27 6.93
N PRO A 96 54.74 9.50 5.73
CA PRO A 96 56.01 8.88 5.37
C PRO A 96 57.15 9.76 5.89
N THR A 97 57.70 9.44 7.06
CA THR A 97 58.99 10.02 7.49
C THR A 97 60.12 9.11 6.98
N PRO A 98 61.20 9.66 6.37
CA PRO A 98 62.21 8.88 5.66
C PRO A 98 63.07 8.02 6.59
N GLU A 99 63.53 6.92 6.03
CA GLU A 99 64.48 5.94 6.54
C GLU A 99 65.80 6.58 7.03
N HIS A 100 66.25 6.21 8.24
CA HIS A 100 67.63 6.13 8.77
C HIS A 100 67.48 5.41 10.14
N THR A 101 68.26 4.45 10.62
CA THR A 101 69.66 4.06 10.43
C THR A 101 69.89 2.71 11.13
N ASP A 102 70.94 2.00 10.70
CA ASP A 102 71.61 0.83 11.30
C ASP A 102 71.44 0.61 12.82
N ALA A 103 71.22 -0.65 13.21
CA ALA A 103 72.17 -1.43 14.05
C ALA A 103 71.62 -2.80 14.49
N THR A 104 72.38 -3.85 14.14
CA THR A 104 72.69 -5.01 15.00
C THR A 104 71.62 -6.10 15.23
N THR A 105 71.72 -7.12 14.37
CA THR A 105 71.45 -8.57 14.57
C THR A 105 72.26 -9.12 15.79
N PRO A 106 72.01 -10.32 16.41
CA PRO A 106 71.05 -11.41 16.15
C PRO A 106 70.28 -11.95 17.38
N SER A 107 69.21 -12.74 17.15
CA SER A 107 69.11 -14.11 17.70
C SER A 107 67.94 -14.89 17.09
N GLN A 108 68.30 -15.87 16.25
CA GLN A 108 67.53 -17.04 15.83
C GLN A 108 67.15 -17.94 17.04
N PRO A 109 66.38 -19.04 16.86
CA PRO A 109 65.39 -19.33 15.83
C PRO A 109 64.07 -19.92 16.41
N LYS A 110 62.96 -19.70 15.69
CA LYS A 110 61.80 -20.61 15.71
C LYS A 110 62.12 -21.87 14.90
N LYS A 111 61.67 -23.04 15.38
CA LYS A 111 61.24 -24.21 14.59
C LYS A 111 60.70 -25.28 15.55
N PRO A 112 59.98 -26.30 15.06
CA PRO A 112 58.80 -26.33 14.19
C PRO A 112 57.66 -27.10 14.93
N ASN A 113 56.43 -27.21 14.46
CA ASN A 113 55.92 -28.32 13.62
C ASN A 113 54.38 -28.17 13.62
N THR A 114 53.70 -28.26 12.47
CA THR A 114 53.09 -29.51 11.93
C THR A 114 51.82 -29.86 12.71
N THR A 115 50.63 -29.52 12.19
CA THR A 115 49.79 -30.34 11.27
C THR A 115 48.73 -31.09 12.08
N GLU A 116 47.59 -31.33 11.42
CA GLU A 116 46.47 -32.21 11.81
C GLU A 116 45.61 -31.64 12.95
N GLU A 117 44.28 -31.65 12.91
CA GLU A 117 43.27 -32.27 12.04
C GLU A 117 41.97 -31.47 12.21
#